data_AF-A0A811RUB7-F1
#
_entry.id   AF-A0A811RUB7-F1
#
_cell.length_a   1.000
_cell.length_b   1.000
_cell.length_c   1.000
_cell.angle_alpha   90.00
_cell.angle_beta   90.00
_cell.angle_gamma   90.00
#
_symmetry.space_group_name_H-M   'P 1'
#
loop_
_entity.id
_entity.type
_entity.pdbx_description
1 polymer ?
#
loop_
_entity_poly.entity_id
_entity_poly.type
_entity_poly.pdbx_seq_one_letter_code
_entity_poly.pdbx_strand_id
1 'polypeptide(L)'
;MAHVAACSGGAAAKTGAGGYEVEGSYLRRRCTVYDERWRAVAEVLPKEAVGSDVFRLVVQPGMEVSLAMAVVLALDQMFGKPSLLRSWSS
;
A
#
# COMPACT_ATOMS: atom_id res chain seq x y z
N MET A 1 -3.32 3.16 -25.75
CA MET A 1 -4.44 2.34 -25.24
C MET A 1 -3.88 1.44 -24.16
N ALA A 2 -4.23 1.67 -22.89
CA ALA A 2 -3.83 0.76 -21.81
C ALA A 2 -4.91 -0.33 -21.68
N HIS A 3 -4.53 -1.60 -21.83
CA HIS A 3 -5.43 -2.74 -21.69
C HIS A 3 -5.32 -3.24 -20.24
N VAL A 4 -6.37 -3.05 -19.45
CA VAL A 4 -6.43 -3.55 -18.07
C VAL A 4 -7.07 -4.94 -18.12
N ALA A 5 -6.26 -5.98 -17.97
CA ALA A 5 -6.77 -7.34 -17.81
C ALA A 5 -7.15 -7.56 -16.35
N ALA A 6 -8.38 -8.01 -16.08
CA ALA A 6 -8.79 -8.41 -14.75
C ALA A 6 -7.99 -9.65 -14.32
N CYS A 7 -7.24 -9.55 -13.22
CA CYS A 7 -6.56 -10.70 -12.64
C CYS A 7 -7.58 -11.62 -11.96
N SER A 8 -8.02 -12.67 -12.63
CA SER A 8 -8.69 -13.81 -12.00
C SER A 8 -7.66 -14.77 -11.40
N GLY A 9 -7.04 -14.36 -10.29
CA GLY A 9 -6.08 -15.17 -9.53
C GLY A 9 -6.66 -15.67 -8.21
N GLY A 10 -6.83 -16.99 -8.09
CA GLY A 10 -7.61 -17.66 -7.04
C GLY A 10 -6.93 -17.79 -5.68
N ALA A 11 -7.68 -17.45 -4.64
CA ALA A 11 -7.90 -18.20 -3.42
C ALA A 11 -9.16 -17.57 -2.81
N ALA A 12 -10.22 -18.36 -2.60
CA ALA A 12 -11.45 -17.89 -2.01
C ALA A 12 -11.26 -17.60 -0.51
N ALA A 13 -10.47 -16.58 -0.18
CA ALA A 13 -10.76 -15.80 1.00
C ALA A 13 -12.09 -15.13 0.72
N LYS A 14 -13.05 -15.22 1.65
CA LYS A 14 -14.27 -14.42 1.60
C LYS A 14 -13.89 -12.95 1.65
N THR A 15 -13.52 -12.38 0.51
CA THR A 15 -13.48 -10.94 0.32
C THR A 15 -14.95 -10.56 0.25
N GLY A 16 -15.56 -10.34 1.42
CA GLY A 16 -16.72 -9.48 1.49
C GLY A 16 -16.38 -8.26 0.65
N ALA A 17 -17.26 -7.92 -0.30
CA ALA A 17 -17.20 -6.69 -1.06
C ALA A 17 -16.78 -5.59 -0.08
N GLY A 18 -15.53 -5.18 -0.22
CA GLY A 18 -14.69 -4.69 0.85
C GLY A 18 -13.62 -3.82 0.24
N GLY A 19 -14.03 -2.71 -0.39
CA GLY A 19 -13.10 -1.78 -1.01
C GLY A 19 -12.17 -1.15 0.01
N TYR A 20 -10.92 -0.89 -0.39
CA TYR A 20 -10.01 -0.04 0.35
C TYR A 20 -9.76 1.24 -0.44
N GLU A 21 -9.81 2.37 0.25
CA GLU A 21 -9.52 3.67 -0.32
C GLU A 21 -8.20 4.19 0.26
N VAL A 22 -7.33 4.74 -0.59
CA VAL A 22 -6.04 5.29 -0.17
C VAL A 22 -6.03 6.78 -0.43
N GLU A 23 -5.87 7.57 0.63
CA GLU A 23 -5.75 9.02 0.52
C GLU A 23 -4.37 9.53 0.94
N GLY A 24 -4.03 10.73 0.46
CA GLY A 24 -2.81 11.45 0.82
C GLY A 24 -1.71 11.34 -0.24
N SER A 25 -0.45 11.50 0.19
CA SER A 25 0.71 11.52 -0.69
C SER A 25 1.73 10.44 -0.29
N TYR A 26 1.80 9.38 -1.09
CA TYR A 26 2.80 8.33 -0.91
C TYR A 26 4.24 8.84 -1.11
N LEU A 27 4.46 9.80 -2.01
CA LEU A 27 5.77 10.43 -2.24
C LEU A 27 6.28 11.19 -1.00
N ARG A 28 5.37 11.79 -0.22
CA ARG A 28 5.69 12.44 1.06
C ARG A 28 5.58 11.47 2.25
N ARG A 29 5.37 10.18 2.00
CA ARG A 29 5.12 9.14 3.01
C ARG A 29 4.01 9.54 3.99
N ARG A 30 2.96 10.20 3.50
CA ARG A 30 1.79 10.63 4.29
C ARG A 30 0.54 10.12 3.60
N CYS A 31 0.25 8.84 3.73
CA CYS A 31 -0.97 8.26 3.17
C CYS A 31 -1.67 7.34 4.16
N THR A 32 -2.99 7.31 4.07
CA THR A 32 -3.86 6.53 4.96
C THR A 32 -4.72 5.63 4.11
N VAL A 33 -4.85 4.38 4.53
CA VAL A 33 -5.72 3.37 3.93
C VAL A 33 -6.97 3.29 4.78
N TYR A 34 -8.12 3.42 4.15
CA TYR A 34 -9.44 3.35 4.75
C TYR A 34 -10.18 2.09 4.31
N ASP A 35 -10.95 1.51 5.22
CA ASP A 35 -11.96 0.51 4.88
C ASP A 35 -13.24 1.15 4.31
N GLU A 36 -14.22 0.34 3.94
CA GLU A 36 -15.51 0.81 3.42
C GLU A 36 -16.31 1.70 4.38
N ARG A 37 -16.00 1.63 5.67
CA ARG A 37 -16.63 2.46 6.70
C ARG A 37 -15.84 3.74 6.95
N TRP A 38 -14.88 4.05 6.07
CA TRP A 38 -14.01 5.21 6.18
C TRP A 38 -13.19 5.23 7.46
N ARG A 39 -12.86 4.04 8.00
CA ARG A 39 -11.99 3.90 9.17
C ARG A 39 -10.56 3.69 8.72
N ALA A 40 -9.64 4.44 9.31
CA ALA A 40 -8.22 4.25 9.06
C ALA A 40 -7.81 2.85 9.52
N VAL A 41 -7.33 2.02 8.59
CA VAL A 41 -6.89 0.65 8.83
C VAL A 41 -5.39 0.48 8.68
N ALA A 42 -4.74 1.36 7.92
CA ALA A 42 -3.28 1.47 7.89
C ALA A 42 -2.84 2.90 7.57
N GLU A 43 -1.67 3.27 8.06
CA GLU A 43 -1.07 4.58 7.83
C GLU A 43 0.41 4.44 7.46
N VAL A 44 0.82 5.14 6.41
CA VAL A 44 2.22 5.35 6.05
C VAL A 44 2.61 6.73 6.52
N LEU A 45 3.63 6.79 7.37
CA LEU A 45 4.15 8.01 7.99
C LEU A 45 5.62 8.21 7.63
N PRO A 46 6.09 9.46 7.45
CA PRO A 46 7.48 9.72 7.12
C PRO A 46 8.39 9.44 8.31
N LYS A 47 9.60 8.94 8.03
CA LYS A 47 10.64 8.82 9.04
C LYS A 47 11.72 9.88 8.82
N GLU A 48 11.41 11.13 9.17
CA GLU A 48 12.19 12.31 8.77
C GLU A 48 13.67 12.25 9.19
N ALA A 49 14.00 11.60 10.31
CA ALA A 49 15.37 11.44 10.77
C ALA A 49 16.25 10.53 9.87
N VAL A 50 15.66 9.75 8.95
CA VAL A 50 16.35 8.70 8.17
C VAL A 50 16.20 8.91 6.65
N GLY A 51 15.62 10.04 6.23
CA GLY A 51 15.40 10.37 4.82
C GLY A 51 14.06 9.87 4.25
N SER A 52 13.84 10.05 2.95
CA SER A 52 12.55 9.80 2.28
C SER A 52 12.27 8.33 1.96
N ASP A 53 13.30 7.49 1.95
CA ASP A 53 13.20 6.10 1.54
C ASP A 53 12.74 5.19 2.68
N VAL A 54 12.88 5.65 3.93
CA VAL A 54 12.41 4.95 5.11
C VAL A 54 11.10 5.57 5.59
N PHE A 55 10.12 4.72 5.82
CA PHE A 55 8.82 5.11 6.35
C PHE A 55 8.38 4.16 7.46
N ARG A 56 7.38 4.59 8.22
CA ARG A 56 6.71 3.75 9.20
C ARG A 56 5.35 3.35 8.64
N LEU A 57 5.08 2.05 8.58
CA LEU A 57 3.74 1.52 8.34
C LEU A 57 3.12 1.17 9.70
N VAL A 58 1.98 1.79 10.01
CA VAL A 58 1.16 1.48 11.18
C VAL A 58 -0.07 0.73 10.70
N VAL A 59 -0.23 -0.52 11.11
CA VAL A 59 -1.39 -1.35 10.75
C VAL A 59 -2.30 -1.45 11.95
N GLN A 60 -3.57 -1.10 11.78
CA GLN A 60 -4.56 -1.16 12.84
C GLN A 60 -5.07 -2.60 13.05
N PRO A 61 -5.50 -2.96 14.28
CA PRO A 61 -6.14 -4.24 14.54
C PRO A 61 -7.35 -4.43 13.62
N GLY A 62 -7.38 -5.51 12.84
CA GLY A 62 -8.44 -5.82 11.89
C GLY A 62 -8.04 -5.74 10.42
N MET A 63 -6.83 -5.25 10.10
CA MET A 63 -6.23 -5.37 8.78
C MET A 63 -5.09 -6.38 8.80
N GLU A 64 -5.05 -7.26 7.80
CA GLU A 64 -3.94 -8.18 7.60
C GLU A 64 -2.67 -7.41 7.21
N VAL A 65 -1.57 -7.66 7.91
CA VAL A 65 -0.28 -6.99 7.67
C VAL A 65 0.21 -7.24 6.25
N SER A 66 -0.02 -8.45 5.72
CA SER A 66 0.34 -8.82 4.34
C SER A 66 -0.44 -7.99 3.32
N LEU A 67 -1.72 -7.73 3.56
CA LEU A 67 -2.55 -6.88 2.71
C LEU A 67 -2.09 -5.42 2.77
N ALA A 68 -1.80 -4.90 3.97
CA ALA A 68 -1.26 -3.55 4.13
C ALA A 68 0.07 -3.39 3.39
N MET A 69 0.95 -4.39 3.44
CA MET A 69 2.19 -4.39 2.67
C MET A 69 1.94 -4.50 1.16
N ALA A 70 0.97 -5.27 0.71
CA ALA A 70 0.62 -5.35 -0.70
C ALA A 70 0.18 -3.98 -1.26
N VAL A 71 -0.57 -3.20 -0.48
CA VAL A 71 -0.93 -1.81 -0.83
C VAL A 71 0.32 -0.94 -0.97
N VAL A 72 1.24 -0.99 0.00
CA VAL A 72 2.50 -0.24 -0.06
C VAL A 72 3.32 -0.61 -1.30
N LEU A 73 3.43 -1.90 -1.63
CA LEU A 73 4.14 -2.37 -2.82
C LEU A 73 3.47 -1.89 -4.12
N ALA A 74 2.14 -1.89 -4.18
CA ALA A 74 1.42 -1.37 -5.32
C ALA A 74 1.69 0.14 -5.50
N LEU A 75 1.65 0.92 -4.41
CA LEU A 75 1.99 2.34 -4.43
C LEU A 75 3.46 2.57 -4.85
N ASP A 76 4.38 1.70 -4.44
CA ASP A 76 5.78 1.77 -4.86
C ASP A 76 5.96 1.47 -6.34
N GLN A 77 5.21 0.51 -6.91
CA GLN A 77 5.22 0.25 -8.35
C GLN A 77 4.62 1.41 -9.17
N MET A 78 3.60 2.08 -8.64
CA MET A 78 2.92 3.16 -9.33
C MET A 78 3.66 4.51 -9.23
N PHE A 79 4.25 4.79 -8.08
CA PHE A 79 4.77 6.12 -7.73
C PHE A 79 6.21 6.10 -7.22
N GLY A 80 6.78 4.94 -6.90
CA GLY A 80 8.16 4.82 -6.48
C GLY A 80 9.12 5.14 -7.61
N LYS A 81 10.25 5.77 -7.27
CA LYS A 81 11.40 5.82 -8.18
C LYS A 81 11.87 4.36 -8.38
N PRO A 82 12.39 3.97 -9.56
CA PRO A 82 12.77 2.58 -9.86
C PRO A 82 13.96 2.00 -9.05
N SER A 83 14.25 2.53 -7.85
CA SER A 83 15.41 2.19 -7.03
C SER A 83 15.19 1.02 -6.06
N LEU A 84 13.98 0.78 -5.53
CA LEU A 84 13.83 -0.24 -4.47
C LEU A 84 13.84 -1.68 -5.01
N LEU A 85 13.07 -2.00 -6.06
CA LEU A 85 13.06 -3.35 -6.64
C LEU A 85 14.34 -3.70 -7.42
N ARG A 86 15.09 -2.71 -7.91
CA ARG A 86 16.38 -2.95 -8.56
C ARG A 86 17.52 -3.14 -7.55
N SER A 87 17.48 -2.49 -6.38
CA SER A 87 18.52 -2.65 -5.36
C SER A 87 18.48 -3.98 -4.61
N TRP A 88 17.29 -4.61 -4.47
CA TRP A 88 17.19 -5.95 -3.87
C TRP A 88 17.85 -7.03 -4.75
N SER A 89 17.94 -6.79 -6.07
CA SER A 89 18.49 -7.75 -7.03
C SER A 89 20.02 -7.63 -7.23
N SER A 90 20.74 -6.86 -6.40
CA SER A 90 22.21 -6.75 -6.44
C SER A 90 22.85 -7.27 -5.16
#